data_AF-M5TZW2-F1
#
_entry.id   AF-M5TZW2-F1
#
_cell.length_a   1.000
_cell.length_b   1.000
_cell.length_c   1.000
_cell.angle_alpha   90.00
_cell.angle_beta   90.00
_cell.angle_gamma   90.00
#
_symmetry.space_group_name_H-M   'P 1'
#
loop_
_entity.id
_entity.type
_entity.pdbx_description
1 polymer ?
#
loop_
_entity_poly.entity_id
_entity_poly.type
_entity_poly.pdbx_seq_one_letter_code
_entity_poly.pdbx_strand_id
1 'polypeptide(L)'
;MNDPNSAKRETQPDKRAERLRSYHQSLRAAVIAGVKLDLGTLRHPGTPSPQRNDAVPNSAHLGGIANLAKLSRLEPMLAEAIRKSDDTQQAANSQSDDPANGLPTAYVSAFHFFEQTGRIDLVLDSLSLPSAVNRDLASAIRPVCFYMALLLLAGTGGLTVFATISGPRMTAIRNDMALQPIAEVSESWLASPDISPLLIVLPILTVGMILLGTTTKGSAAIVGLLGGKRYRIDRSRFVLANIEKARGPRSQSEPDGRNSRLSLVAAHASTLAQHRLTRLRIGLPTILIAILGGGGVLIYCLILFGPLIWLIHDMATIPIEQGMLP
;
A
#
# COMPACT_ATOMS: atom_id res chain seq x y z
N MET A 1 7.70 25.73 60.48
CA MET A 1 8.19 26.11 59.13
C MET A 1 7.45 25.22 58.15
N ASN A 2 6.39 25.72 57.52
CA ASN A 2 5.62 24.96 56.53
C ASN A 2 6.39 25.00 55.20
N ASP A 3 6.69 23.84 54.65
CA ASP A 3 7.41 23.70 53.39
C ASP A 3 6.51 24.15 52.22
N PRO A 4 6.81 25.27 51.53
CA PRO A 4 5.97 25.80 50.45
C PRO A 4 5.88 24.86 49.23
N ASN A 5 6.65 23.76 49.21
CA ASN A 5 6.57 22.74 48.16
C ASN A 5 5.44 21.71 48.36
N SER A 6 4.82 21.65 49.54
CA SER A 6 3.70 20.73 49.81
C SER A 6 2.46 21.05 48.96
N ALA A 7 2.10 22.34 48.85
CA ALA A 7 0.89 22.77 48.14
C ALA A 7 0.95 22.62 46.60
N LYS A 8 2.16 22.44 46.02
CA LYS A 8 2.30 22.26 44.57
C LYS A 8 2.07 20.82 44.09
N ARG A 9 2.17 19.81 44.98
CA ARG A 9 2.04 18.40 44.57
C ARG A 9 0.59 17.92 44.44
N GLU A 10 -0.36 18.50 45.16
CA GLU A 10 -1.77 18.06 45.12
C GLU A 10 -2.53 18.42 43.83
N THR A 11 -2.05 19.38 43.01
CA THR A 11 -2.81 19.83 41.81
C THR A 11 -2.35 19.22 40.48
N GLN A 12 -1.35 18.35 40.49
CA GLN A 12 -0.79 17.76 39.27
C GLN A 12 -1.53 16.52 38.72
N PRO A 13 -2.00 15.55 39.53
CA PRO A 13 -2.68 14.35 39.00
C PRO A 13 -4.01 14.70 38.33
N ASP A 14 -4.77 15.63 38.91
CA ASP A 14 -6.07 16.05 38.37
C ASP A 14 -5.95 16.69 36.98
N LYS A 15 -4.89 17.48 36.75
CA LYS A 15 -4.63 18.12 35.45
C LYS A 15 -4.33 17.11 34.36
N ARG A 16 -3.66 16.00 34.69
CA ARG A 16 -3.32 14.96 33.71
C ARG A 16 -4.56 14.16 33.32
N ALA A 17 -5.41 13.82 34.30
CA ALA A 17 -6.70 13.17 34.07
C ALA A 17 -7.65 14.04 33.22
N GLU A 18 -7.69 15.35 33.47
CA GLU A 18 -8.48 16.30 32.67
C GLU A 18 -7.99 16.37 31.21
N ARG A 19 -6.67 16.45 30.99
CA ARG A 19 -6.07 16.41 29.64
C ARG A 19 -6.38 15.10 28.92
N LEU A 20 -6.31 13.97 29.61
CA LEU A 20 -6.67 12.68 29.05
C LEU A 20 -8.12 12.66 28.57
N ARG A 21 -9.06 13.14 29.39
CA ARG A 21 -10.49 13.23 29.00
C ARG A 21 -10.68 14.14 27.79
N SER A 22 -10.05 15.32 27.77
CA SER A 22 -10.12 16.25 26.63
C SER A 22 -9.56 15.62 25.34
N TYR A 23 -8.44 14.91 25.44
CA TYR A 23 -7.85 14.17 24.33
C TYR A 23 -8.81 13.11 23.76
N HIS A 24 -9.37 12.28 24.62
CA HIS A 24 -10.34 11.25 24.24
C HIS A 24 -11.61 11.83 23.61
N GLN A 25 -12.18 12.87 24.20
CA GLN A 25 -13.36 13.54 23.68
C GLN A 25 -13.10 14.11 22.29
N SER A 26 -11.93 14.70 22.08
CA SER A 26 -11.58 15.28 20.78
C SER A 26 -11.34 14.22 19.70
N LEU A 27 -10.68 13.10 20.05
CA LEU A 27 -10.56 11.96 19.15
C LEU A 27 -11.93 11.37 18.79
N ARG A 28 -12.81 11.22 19.79
CA ARG A 28 -14.18 10.73 19.57
C ARG A 28 -14.95 11.66 18.64
N ALA A 29 -14.88 12.97 18.86
CA ALA A 29 -15.50 13.97 17.98
C ALA A 29 -14.96 13.87 16.54
N ALA A 30 -13.64 13.71 16.37
CA ALA A 30 -13.05 13.54 15.05
C ALA A 30 -13.51 12.25 14.33
N VAL A 31 -13.62 11.13 15.05
CA VAL A 31 -14.13 9.88 14.47
C VAL A 31 -15.62 10.02 14.09
N ILE A 32 -16.42 10.69 14.93
CA ILE A 32 -17.83 10.99 14.63
C ILE A 32 -17.95 11.89 13.39
N ALA A 33 -17.04 12.86 13.24
CA ALA A 33 -16.95 13.70 12.04
C ALA A 33 -16.44 12.93 10.79
N GLY A 34 -16.15 11.64 10.90
CA GLY A 34 -15.73 10.79 9.79
C GLY A 34 -14.23 10.83 9.49
N VAL A 35 -13.41 11.41 10.37
CA VAL A 35 -11.95 11.40 10.21
C VAL A 35 -11.43 9.99 10.39
N LYS A 36 -10.68 9.50 9.40
CA LYS A 36 -10.08 8.17 9.40
C LYS A 36 -8.78 8.17 10.20
N LEU A 37 -8.89 7.86 11.49
CA LEU A 37 -7.74 7.76 12.40
C LEU A 37 -7.14 6.35 12.38
N ASP A 38 -5.83 6.26 12.22
CA ASP A 38 -5.06 5.03 12.43
C ASP A 38 -4.49 5.03 13.86
N LEU A 39 -5.20 4.35 14.76
CA LEU A 39 -4.78 4.20 16.15
C LEU A 39 -3.64 3.18 16.33
N GLY A 40 -3.18 2.51 15.26
CA GLY A 40 -2.20 1.43 15.32
C GLY A 40 -2.81 0.09 15.77
N THR A 41 -2.05 -1.00 15.70
CA THR A 41 -2.51 -2.33 16.13
C THR A 41 -2.23 -2.58 17.61
N LEU A 42 -3.14 -3.28 18.31
CA LEU A 42 -2.85 -3.73 19.68
C LEU A 42 -1.72 -4.76 19.64
N ARG A 43 -0.63 -4.47 20.36
CA ARG A 43 0.48 -5.42 20.53
C ARG A 43 0.02 -6.52 21.47
N HIS A 44 0.09 -7.77 21.01
CA HIS A 44 -0.18 -8.90 21.89
C HIS A 44 1.12 -9.25 22.63
N PRO A 45 1.11 -9.37 23.96
CA PRO A 45 2.29 -9.76 24.72
C PRO A 45 2.82 -11.10 24.18
N GLY A 46 4.12 -11.16 23.89
CA GLY A 46 4.77 -12.37 23.34
C GLY A 46 4.79 -12.48 21.82
N THR A 47 4.11 -11.60 21.08
CA THR A 47 4.33 -11.51 19.62
C THR A 47 5.57 -10.66 19.34
N PRO A 48 6.57 -11.19 18.58
CA PRO A 48 7.70 -10.38 18.14
C PRO A 48 7.14 -9.16 17.41
N SER A 49 7.68 -7.97 17.73
CA SER A 49 7.24 -6.73 17.07
C SER A 49 7.19 -7.00 15.57
N PRO A 50 6.01 -6.89 14.92
CA PRO A 50 5.93 -7.10 13.49
C PRO A 50 6.97 -6.15 12.90
N GLN A 51 7.97 -6.72 12.20
CA GLN A 51 8.90 -5.88 11.47
C GLN A 51 8.06 -4.92 10.65
N ARG A 52 8.45 -3.65 10.58
CA ARG A 52 7.67 -2.54 9.98
C ARG A 52 7.19 -2.83 8.54
N ASN A 53 7.68 -3.89 7.92
CA ASN A 53 7.30 -4.40 6.61
C ASN A 53 6.12 -5.40 6.62
N ASP A 54 5.82 -6.05 7.75
CA ASP A 54 4.81 -7.11 7.91
C ASP A 54 3.51 -6.58 8.54
N ALA A 55 3.20 -5.30 8.34
CA ALA A 55 1.94 -4.73 8.77
C ALA A 55 0.79 -5.52 8.12
N VAL A 56 0.26 -6.50 8.87
CA VAL A 56 -0.82 -7.38 8.43
C VAL A 56 -1.97 -6.48 7.96
N PRO A 57 -2.36 -6.55 6.67
CA PRO A 57 -3.25 -5.56 6.05
C PRO A 57 -4.70 -5.59 6.55
N ASN A 58 -5.04 -6.39 7.55
CA ASN A 58 -6.42 -6.74 7.87
C ASN A 58 -7.11 -5.90 8.97
N SER A 59 -6.40 -5.13 9.81
CA SER A 59 -7.03 -4.52 11.01
C SER A 59 -7.29 -3.01 10.99
N ALA A 60 -6.89 -2.26 9.95
CA ALA A 60 -6.81 -0.78 10.03
C ALA A 60 -7.92 0.04 9.33
N HIS A 61 -8.98 -0.58 8.79
CA HIS A 61 -10.12 0.14 8.20
C HIS A 61 -11.47 -0.39 8.70
N LEU A 62 -11.48 -0.71 9.98
CA LEU A 62 -12.71 -0.74 10.75
C LEU A 62 -13.36 0.66 10.62
N GLY A 63 -14.58 0.72 10.07
CA GLY A 63 -15.31 1.97 9.85
C GLY A 63 -15.43 2.80 11.14
N GLY A 64 -15.97 4.02 11.04
CA GLY A 64 -16.07 4.95 12.19
C GLY A 64 -16.58 4.26 13.48
N ILE A 65 -17.55 3.36 13.36
CA ILE A 65 -18.12 2.58 14.46
C ILE A 65 -17.09 1.71 15.18
N ALA A 66 -16.25 0.98 14.44
CA ALA A 66 -15.30 0.08 15.07
C ALA A 66 -14.04 0.81 15.55
N ASN A 67 -13.71 1.97 14.97
CA ASN A 67 -12.76 2.90 15.58
C ASN A 67 -13.31 3.50 16.89
N LEU A 68 -14.61 3.80 16.98
CA LEU A 68 -15.25 4.24 18.22
C LEU A 68 -15.22 3.15 19.29
N ALA A 69 -15.58 1.90 18.94
CA ALA A 69 -15.52 0.76 19.85
C ALA A 69 -14.09 0.48 20.35
N LYS A 70 -13.10 0.66 19.47
CA LYS A 70 -11.70 0.56 19.85
C LYS A 70 -11.28 1.70 20.78
N LEU A 71 -11.70 2.94 20.49
CA LEU A 71 -11.40 4.10 21.31
C LEU A 71 -11.99 3.95 22.72
N SER A 72 -13.23 3.47 22.85
CA SER A 72 -13.87 3.22 24.15
C SER A 72 -13.18 2.12 24.95
N ARG A 73 -12.55 1.14 24.29
CA ARG A 73 -11.75 0.11 24.97
C ARG A 73 -10.38 0.62 25.40
N LEU A 74 -9.77 1.52 24.61
CA LEU A 74 -8.45 2.08 24.90
C LEU A 74 -8.45 3.12 26.03
N GLU A 75 -9.59 3.78 26.26
CA GLU A 75 -9.75 4.78 27.33
C GLU A 75 -9.44 4.26 28.74
N PRO A 76 -10.09 3.20 29.24
CA PRO A 76 -9.77 2.67 30.56
C PRO A 76 -8.33 2.13 30.63
N MET A 77 -7.82 1.53 29.55
CA MET A 77 -6.46 0.99 29.51
C MET A 77 -5.40 2.10 29.61
N LEU A 78 -5.60 3.24 28.96
CA LEU A 78 -4.68 4.36 29.04
C LEU A 78 -4.77 5.06 30.41
N ALA A 79 -5.97 5.20 30.96
CA ALA A 79 -6.17 5.74 32.31
C ALA A 79 -5.46 4.87 33.37
N GLU A 80 -5.57 3.55 33.27
CA GLU A 80 -4.88 2.60 34.15
C GLU A 80 -3.36 2.66 33.96
N ALA A 81 -2.87 2.72 32.72
CA ALA A 81 -1.44 2.83 32.43
C ALA A 81 -0.84 4.14 32.99
N ILE A 82 -1.56 5.26 32.90
CA ILE A 82 -1.15 6.54 33.47
C ILE A 82 -1.09 6.46 35.00
N ARG A 83 -2.15 5.94 35.64
CA ARG A 83 -2.19 5.76 37.09
C ARG A 83 -1.04 4.87 37.58
N LYS A 84 -0.82 3.73 36.93
CA LYS A 84 0.30 2.83 37.24
C LYS A 84 1.64 3.50 37.01
N SER A 85 1.79 4.35 35.99
CA SER A 85 3.04 5.10 35.75
C SER A 85 3.33 6.10 36.87
N ASP A 86 2.30 6.77 37.39
CA ASP A 86 2.44 7.72 38.49
C ASP A 86 2.80 7.00 39.80
N ASP A 87 2.22 5.82 40.05
CA ASP A 87 2.56 4.95 41.19
C ASP A 87 3.98 4.36 41.06
N THR A 88 4.39 3.95 39.85
CA THR A 88 5.71 3.34 39.58
C THR A 88 6.83 4.38 39.68
N GLN A 89 6.58 5.64 39.30
CA GLN A 89 7.54 6.73 39.51
C GLN A 89 7.83 6.98 41.00
N GLN A 90 6.91 6.62 41.91
CA GLN A 90 7.16 6.68 43.35
C GLN A 90 7.93 5.45 43.87
N ALA A 91 7.83 4.30 43.19
CA ALA A 91 8.47 3.03 43.56
C ALA A 91 9.78 2.76 42.77
N ALA A 92 10.59 3.81 42.54
CA ALA A 92 11.64 3.96 41.51
C ALA A 92 12.82 2.95 41.45
N ASN A 93 12.68 1.67 41.78
CA ASN A 93 13.78 0.70 41.66
C ASN A 93 13.39 -0.73 41.25
N SER A 94 12.13 -1.00 40.87
CA SER A 94 11.73 -2.33 40.41
C SER A 94 11.66 -2.37 38.88
N GLN A 95 12.52 -3.19 38.30
CA GLN A 95 12.69 -3.48 36.87
C GLN A 95 11.33 -3.58 36.16
N SER A 96 11.02 -2.57 35.36
CA SER A 96 9.66 -2.18 35.00
C SER A 96 9.14 -2.89 33.76
N ASP A 97 8.13 -3.74 33.95
CA ASP A 97 7.16 -4.04 32.90
C ASP A 97 6.50 -2.72 32.48
N ASP A 98 6.86 -2.24 31.29
CA ASP A 98 6.34 -1.01 30.72
C ASP A 98 4.80 -1.11 30.69
N PRO A 99 4.06 -0.30 31.50
CA PRO A 99 2.59 -0.40 31.57
C PRO A 99 1.94 -0.09 30.21
N ALA A 100 2.70 0.46 29.25
CA ALA A 100 2.28 0.66 27.87
C ALA A 100 2.25 -0.62 27.01
N ASN A 101 2.70 -1.78 27.50
CA ASN A 101 2.87 -3.01 26.69
C ASN A 101 1.59 -3.58 26.05
N GLY A 102 0.40 -3.13 26.44
CA GLY A 102 -0.88 -3.51 25.79
C GLY A 102 -1.50 -2.45 24.88
N LEU A 103 -0.97 -1.23 24.87
CA LEU A 103 -1.56 -0.11 24.13
C LEU A 103 -0.93 0.03 22.74
N PRO A 104 -1.70 0.42 21.71
CA PRO A 104 -1.13 0.74 20.40
C PRO A 104 -0.12 1.89 20.50
N THR A 105 1.06 1.70 19.92
CA THR A 105 2.17 2.67 20.00
C THR A 105 1.82 4.03 19.37
N ALA A 106 1.06 4.03 18.27
CA ALA A 106 0.58 5.26 17.63
C ALA A 106 -0.34 6.06 18.57
N TYR A 107 -1.19 5.37 19.34
CA TYR A 107 -2.09 5.98 20.28
C TYR A 107 -1.37 6.62 21.49
N VAL A 108 -0.41 5.89 22.08
CA VAL A 108 0.37 6.37 23.22
C VAL A 108 1.29 7.53 22.83
N SER A 109 1.97 7.41 21.68
CA SER A 109 2.82 8.50 21.17
C SER A 109 2.03 9.76 20.83
N ALA A 110 0.83 9.62 20.26
CA ALA A 110 -0.10 10.71 20.03
C ALA A 110 -0.54 11.41 21.33
N PHE A 111 -0.84 10.65 22.39
CA PHE A 111 -1.17 11.23 23.69
C PHE A 111 0.01 11.98 24.32
N HIS A 112 1.22 11.40 24.32
CA HIS A 112 2.41 12.10 24.79
C HIS A 112 2.67 13.38 24.01
N PHE A 113 2.40 13.37 22.71
CA PHE A 113 2.53 14.55 21.88
C PHE A 113 1.48 15.63 22.22
N PHE A 114 0.23 15.22 22.47
CA PHE A 114 -0.82 16.11 22.97
C PHE A 114 -0.45 16.72 24.33
N GLU A 115 0.10 15.92 25.24
CA GLU A 115 0.51 16.37 26.58
C GLU A 115 1.61 17.43 26.52
N GLN A 116 2.55 17.29 25.58
CA GLN A 116 3.64 18.24 25.36
C GLN A 116 3.20 19.54 24.67
N THR A 117 2.28 19.44 23.69
CA THR A 117 1.95 20.58 22.82
C THR A 117 0.61 21.26 23.13
N GLY A 118 -0.33 20.55 23.76
CA GLY A 118 -1.71 20.99 23.95
C GLY A 118 -2.50 21.10 22.64
N ARG A 119 -1.96 20.60 21.51
CA ARG A 119 -2.49 20.81 20.16
C ARG A 119 -3.05 19.53 19.57
N ILE A 120 -4.37 19.39 19.62
CA ILE A 120 -5.07 18.22 19.10
C ILE A 120 -5.09 18.13 17.58
N ASP A 121 -5.07 19.28 16.90
CA ASP A 121 -5.07 19.38 15.44
C ASP A 121 -3.89 18.64 14.81
N LEU A 122 -2.70 18.79 15.38
CA LEU A 122 -1.48 18.10 14.93
C LEU A 122 -1.52 16.60 15.20
N VAL A 123 -2.11 16.21 16.32
CA VAL A 123 -2.26 14.80 16.67
C VAL A 123 -3.20 14.13 15.68
N LEU A 124 -4.34 14.75 15.37
CA LEU A 124 -5.29 14.26 14.39
C LEU A 124 -4.68 14.18 12.97
N ASP A 125 -3.87 15.17 12.58
CA ASP A 125 -3.15 15.13 11.30
C ASP A 125 -2.15 13.94 11.27
N SER A 126 -1.41 13.72 12.36
CA SER A 126 -0.47 12.60 12.46
C SER A 126 -1.14 11.22 12.43
N LEU A 127 -2.28 11.07 13.12
CA LEU A 127 -3.05 9.82 13.18
C LEU A 127 -3.84 9.57 11.88
N SER A 128 -4.23 10.61 11.15
CA SER A 128 -4.91 10.46 9.86
C SER A 128 -3.95 10.33 8.67
N LEU A 129 -2.66 10.66 8.86
CA LEU A 129 -1.65 10.61 7.81
C LEU A 129 -1.60 9.27 7.04
N PRO A 130 -1.56 8.09 7.69
CA PRO A 130 -1.45 6.83 6.95
C PRO A 130 -2.68 6.56 6.07
N SER A 131 -3.87 6.93 6.56
CA SER A 131 -5.12 6.72 5.84
C SER A 131 -5.25 7.69 4.65
N ALA A 132 -4.85 8.95 4.84
CA ALA A 132 -4.79 9.95 3.78
C ALA A 132 -3.82 9.54 2.67
N VAL A 133 -2.59 9.14 3.05
CA VAL A 133 -1.57 8.68 2.09
C VAL A 133 -2.05 7.47 1.30
N ASN A 134 -2.64 6.46 1.95
CA ASN A 134 -3.17 5.30 1.24
C ASN A 134 -4.32 5.65 0.30
N ARG A 135 -5.18 6.61 0.68
CA ARG A 135 -6.27 7.09 -0.18
C ARG A 135 -5.73 7.79 -1.42
N ASP A 136 -4.74 8.67 -1.25
CA ASP A 136 -4.14 9.42 -2.36
C ASP A 136 -3.44 8.47 -3.33
N LEU A 137 -2.67 7.51 -2.79
CA LEU A 137 -2.00 6.46 -3.55
C LEU A 137 -2.98 5.56 -4.32
N ALA A 138 -4.06 5.10 -3.65
CA ALA A 138 -5.09 4.28 -4.27
C ALA A 138 -5.83 5.06 -5.38
N SER A 139 -6.11 6.35 -5.15
CA SER A 139 -6.78 7.20 -6.15
C SER A 139 -5.97 7.38 -7.43
N ALA A 140 -4.64 7.41 -7.31
CA ALA A 140 -3.74 7.54 -8.47
C ALA A 140 -3.73 6.26 -9.34
N ILE A 141 -3.89 5.08 -8.75
CA ILE A 141 -3.79 3.79 -9.46
C ILE A 141 -5.10 3.22 -9.94
N ARG A 142 -6.22 3.52 -9.27
CA ARG A 142 -7.54 2.99 -9.66
C ARG A 142 -7.83 3.14 -11.16
N PRO A 143 -7.62 4.31 -11.80
CA PRO A 143 -7.83 4.45 -13.24
C PRO A 143 -6.90 3.55 -14.06
N VAL A 144 -5.66 3.39 -13.63
CA VAL A 144 -4.66 2.55 -14.29
C VAL A 144 -5.05 1.08 -14.20
N CYS A 145 -5.38 0.58 -13.01
CA CYS A 145 -5.84 -0.80 -12.83
C CYS A 145 -7.10 -1.07 -13.66
N PHE A 146 -8.04 -0.13 -13.70
CA PHE A 146 -9.27 -0.28 -14.50
C PHE A 146 -8.97 -0.34 -16.00
N TYR A 147 -8.11 0.55 -16.50
CA TYR A 147 -7.67 0.54 -17.90
C TYR A 147 -6.98 -0.79 -18.26
N MET A 148 -6.11 -1.29 -17.38
CA MET A 148 -5.42 -2.56 -17.60
C MET A 148 -6.34 -3.76 -17.55
N ALA A 149 -7.33 -3.75 -16.65
CA ALA A 149 -8.37 -4.78 -16.64
C ALA A 149 -9.17 -4.78 -17.94
N LEU A 150 -9.48 -3.60 -18.49
CA LEU A 150 -10.16 -3.47 -19.78
C LEU A 150 -9.30 -3.99 -20.94
N LEU A 151 -8.01 -3.65 -20.96
CA LEU A 151 -7.06 -4.19 -21.95
C LEU A 151 -6.93 -5.71 -21.85
N LEU A 152 -6.82 -6.26 -20.64
CA LEU A 152 -6.78 -7.70 -20.41
C LEU A 152 -8.08 -8.38 -20.87
N LEU A 153 -9.23 -7.76 -20.62
CA LEU A 153 -10.51 -8.28 -21.08
C LEU A 153 -10.59 -8.32 -22.61
N ALA A 154 -10.16 -7.25 -23.29
CA ALA A 154 -10.10 -7.19 -24.74
C ALA A 154 -9.12 -8.24 -25.31
N GLY A 155 -7.93 -8.37 -24.71
CA GLY A 155 -6.94 -9.38 -25.08
C GLY A 155 -7.44 -10.81 -24.88
N THR A 156 -8.11 -11.08 -23.76
CA THR A 156 -8.76 -12.38 -23.49
C THR A 156 -9.80 -12.68 -24.57
N GLY A 157 -10.68 -11.73 -24.87
CA GLY A 157 -11.71 -11.88 -25.89
C GLY A 157 -11.12 -12.18 -27.27
N GLY A 158 -10.11 -11.41 -27.68
CA GLY A 158 -9.40 -11.64 -28.95
C GLY A 158 -8.76 -13.03 -29.03
N LEU A 159 -8.11 -13.47 -27.95
CA LEU A 159 -7.51 -14.80 -27.88
C LEU A 159 -8.55 -15.92 -27.91
N THR A 160 -9.65 -15.77 -27.17
CA THR A 160 -10.74 -16.77 -27.16
C THR A 160 -11.36 -16.91 -28.56
N VAL A 161 -11.61 -15.80 -29.25
CA VAL A 161 -12.10 -15.81 -30.63
C VAL A 161 -11.09 -16.50 -31.56
N PHE A 162 -9.81 -16.20 -31.43
CA PHE A 162 -8.77 -16.85 -32.22
C PHE A 162 -8.71 -18.36 -31.97
N ALA A 163 -8.69 -18.79 -30.71
CA ALA A 163 -8.60 -20.19 -30.33
C ALA A 163 -9.81 -21.01 -30.79
N THR A 164 -11.02 -20.43 -30.73
CA THR A 164 -12.26 -21.12 -31.10
C THR A 164 -12.54 -21.12 -32.60
N ILE A 165 -12.15 -20.08 -33.33
CA ILE A 165 -12.48 -19.95 -34.76
C ILE A 165 -11.28 -20.24 -35.65
N SER A 166 -10.10 -19.68 -35.35
CA SER A 166 -8.93 -19.76 -36.23
C SER A 166 -8.14 -21.06 -36.02
N GLY A 167 -8.02 -21.52 -34.78
CA GLY A 167 -7.34 -22.77 -34.43
C GLY A 167 -7.86 -23.97 -35.21
N PRO A 168 -9.17 -24.28 -35.15
CA PRO A 168 -9.75 -25.42 -35.88
C PRO A 168 -9.62 -25.31 -37.41
N ARG A 169 -9.61 -24.10 -37.96
CA ARG A 169 -9.42 -23.90 -39.40
C ARG A 169 -7.99 -24.18 -39.83
N MET A 170 -6.99 -23.76 -39.04
CA MET A 170 -5.59 -24.09 -39.29
C MET A 170 -5.34 -25.60 -39.20
N THR A 171 -5.93 -26.28 -38.21
CA THR A 171 -5.78 -27.75 -38.11
C THR A 171 -6.46 -28.47 -39.26
N ALA A 172 -7.63 -28.00 -39.72
CA ALA A 172 -8.28 -28.54 -40.92
C ALA A 172 -7.39 -28.38 -42.17
N ILE A 173 -6.85 -27.19 -42.41
CA ILE A 173 -5.93 -26.94 -43.54
C ILE A 173 -4.67 -27.83 -43.44
N ARG A 174 -4.12 -28.00 -42.24
CA ARG A 174 -2.96 -28.89 -42.02
C ARG A 174 -3.30 -30.34 -42.32
N ASN A 175 -4.47 -30.81 -41.89
CA ASN A 175 -4.93 -32.17 -42.16
C ASN A 175 -5.17 -32.39 -43.66
N ASP A 176 -5.69 -31.40 -44.38
CA ASP A 176 -5.85 -31.45 -45.83
C ASP A 176 -4.49 -31.52 -46.56
N MET A 177 -3.46 -30.83 -46.06
CA MET A 177 -2.10 -30.90 -46.63
C MET A 177 -1.38 -32.22 -46.28
N ALA A 178 -1.69 -32.82 -45.13
CA ALA A 178 -1.11 -34.09 -44.68
C ALA A 178 -1.56 -35.32 -45.50
N LEU A 179 -2.50 -35.16 -46.44
CA LEU A 179 -2.88 -36.19 -47.40
C LEU A 179 -1.76 -36.50 -48.43
N GLN A 180 -0.64 -35.77 -48.42
CA GLN A 180 0.59 -36.14 -49.12
C GLN A 180 1.42 -37.12 -48.27
N PRO A 181 1.78 -38.32 -48.78
CA PRO A 181 2.36 -39.37 -47.95
C PRO A 181 3.79 -39.04 -47.50
N ILE A 182 3.93 -38.96 -46.17
CA ILE A 182 5.05 -39.41 -45.32
C ILE A 182 6.34 -38.58 -45.43
N ALA A 183 6.38 -37.48 -44.67
CA ALA A 183 7.57 -37.13 -43.91
C ALA A 183 7.25 -37.42 -42.43
N GLU A 184 8.10 -38.18 -41.74
CA GLU A 184 7.96 -38.45 -40.31
C GLU A 184 8.03 -37.11 -39.57
N VAL A 185 6.89 -36.68 -39.03
CA VAL A 185 6.79 -35.43 -38.27
C VAL A 185 7.61 -35.59 -37.01
N SER A 186 8.86 -35.10 -37.02
CA SER A 186 9.67 -35.07 -35.81
C SER A 186 8.91 -34.31 -34.71
N GLU A 187 8.93 -34.82 -33.48
CA GLU A 187 8.46 -34.12 -32.28
C GLU A 187 9.37 -32.90 -32.04
N SER A 188 9.22 -31.87 -32.87
CA SER A 188 9.99 -30.65 -32.74
C SER A 188 9.64 -30.01 -31.40
N TRP A 189 10.65 -29.54 -30.68
CA TRP A 189 10.53 -28.78 -29.43
C TRP A 189 9.68 -27.49 -29.55
N LEU A 190 9.23 -27.18 -30.78
CA LEU A 190 8.31 -26.11 -31.17
C LEU A 190 6.87 -26.60 -31.45
N ALA A 191 6.49 -27.79 -30.96
CA ALA A 191 5.12 -28.27 -30.98
C ALA A 191 4.16 -27.16 -30.47
N SER A 192 3.05 -26.96 -31.20
CA SER A 192 2.06 -25.90 -30.95
C SER A 192 1.89 -25.68 -29.45
N PRO A 193 2.33 -24.53 -28.90
CA PRO A 193 2.27 -24.31 -27.47
C PRO A 193 0.82 -24.50 -27.03
N ASP A 194 0.59 -25.33 -26.03
CA ASP A 194 -0.76 -25.54 -25.51
C ASP A 194 -1.29 -24.20 -24.99
N ILE A 195 -2.28 -23.65 -25.69
CA ILE A 195 -2.88 -22.34 -25.39
C ILE A 195 -3.94 -22.49 -24.28
N SER A 196 -4.37 -23.72 -23.97
CA SER A 196 -5.35 -24.04 -22.94
C SER A 196 -5.05 -23.43 -21.56
N PRO A 197 -3.83 -23.54 -21.00
CA PRO A 197 -3.51 -22.88 -19.72
C PRO A 197 -3.67 -21.36 -19.80
N LEU A 198 -3.34 -20.75 -20.94
CA LEU A 198 -3.39 -19.30 -21.10
C LEU A 198 -4.84 -18.79 -21.12
N LEU A 199 -5.77 -19.58 -21.71
CA LEU A 199 -7.22 -19.30 -21.69
C LEU A 199 -7.82 -19.35 -20.28
N ILE A 200 -7.23 -20.12 -19.36
CA ILE A 200 -7.69 -20.21 -17.96
C ILE A 200 -7.04 -19.11 -17.11
N VAL A 201 -5.74 -18.87 -17.30
CA VAL A 201 -4.97 -17.91 -16.50
C VAL A 201 -5.36 -16.47 -16.79
N LEU A 202 -5.62 -16.08 -18.04
CA LEU A 202 -5.94 -14.69 -18.38
C LEU A 202 -7.23 -14.18 -17.69
N PRO A 203 -8.38 -14.89 -17.73
CA PRO A 203 -9.58 -14.48 -17.02
C PRO A 203 -9.37 -14.35 -15.51
N ILE A 204 -8.67 -15.32 -14.89
CA ILE A 204 -8.34 -15.28 -13.46
C ILE A 204 -7.50 -14.05 -13.14
N LEU A 205 -6.48 -13.76 -13.95
CA LEU A 205 -5.65 -12.58 -13.82
C LEU A 205 -6.47 -11.29 -13.97
N THR A 206 -7.42 -11.27 -14.90
CA THR A 206 -8.30 -10.11 -15.16
C THR A 206 -9.20 -9.84 -13.95
N VAL A 207 -9.85 -10.88 -13.41
CA VAL A 207 -10.67 -10.80 -12.19
C VAL A 207 -9.81 -10.38 -11.00
N GLY A 208 -8.62 -10.96 -10.86
CA GLY A 208 -7.64 -10.58 -9.84
C GLY A 208 -7.29 -9.10 -9.90
N MET A 209 -7.02 -8.56 -11.09
CA MET A 209 -6.72 -7.14 -11.29
C MET A 209 -7.91 -6.23 -10.97
N ILE A 210 -9.15 -6.65 -11.28
CA ILE A 210 -10.37 -5.91 -10.92
C ILE A 210 -10.54 -5.88 -9.40
N LEU A 211 -10.39 -7.03 -8.72
CA LEU A 211 -10.46 -7.12 -7.26
C LEU A 211 -9.36 -6.28 -6.59
N LEU A 212 -8.15 -6.30 -7.15
CA LEU A 212 -7.02 -5.53 -6.63
C LEU A 212 -7.21 -4.01 -6.83
N GLY A 213 -7.81 -3.61 -7.96
CA GLY A 213 -8.13 -2.22 -8.27
C GLY A 213 -9.31 -1.64 -7.46
N THR A 214 -10.32 -2.46 -7.19
CA THR A 214 -11.50 -2.06 -6.38
C THR A 214 -11.15 -1.90 -4.90
N THR A 215 -10.22 -2.71 -4.40
CA THR A 215 -9.76 -2.61 -3.01
C THR A 215 -8.72 -1.49 -2.83
N THR A 216 -8.94 -0.60 -1.86
CA THR A 216 -7.95 0.45 -1.50
C THR A 216 -6.64 -0.15 -1.01
N LYS A 217 -6.70 -1.33 -0.39
CA LYS A 217 -5.54 -2.05 0.16
C LYS A 217 -4.70 -2.68 -0.95
N GLY A 218 -5.33 -3.36 -1.91
CA GLY A 218 -4.65 -3.96 -3.05
C GLY A 218 -3.88 -2.91 -3.84
N SER A 219 -4.58 -1.84 -4.23
CA SER A 219 -3.97 -0.69 -4.91
C SER A 219 -2.83 -0.05 -4.10
N ALA A 220 -2.99 0.20 -2.80
CA ALA A 220 -1.91 0.77 -1.98
C ALA A 220 -0.71 -0.19 -1.81
N ALA A 221 -0.93 -1.50 -1.78
CA ALA A 221 0.14 -2.50 -1.69
C ALA A 221 0.98 -2.53 -2.98
N ILE A 222 0.32 -2.47 -4.15
CA ILE A 222 0.99 -2.35 -5.45
C ILE A 222 1.85 -1.09 -5.49
N VAL A 223 1.34 0.07 -5.05
CA VAL A 223 2.18 1.29 -4.96
C VAL A 223 3.34 1.07 -4.01
N GLY A 224 3.08 0.44 -2.86
CA GLY A 224 4.12 0.13 -1.87
C GLY A 224 5.32 -0.59 -2.50
N LEU A 225 5.04 -1.54 -3.39
CA LEU A 225 6.03 -2.24 -4.21
C LEU A 225 6.67 -1.32 -5.27
N LEU A 226 5.87 -0.52 -5.99
CA LEU A 226 6.33 0.36 -7.08
C LEU A 226 6.96 1.70 -6.62
N GLY A 227 7.41 1.81 -5.37
CA GLY A 227 8.14 2.97 -4.86
C GLY A 227 7.34 3.92 -3.95
N GLY A 228 6.11 3.56 -3.58
CA GLY A 228 5.28 4.28 -2.61
C GLY A 228 5.90 4.45 -1.23
N LYS A 229 6.90 3.62 -0.87
CA LYS A 229 7.69 3.78 0.36
C LYS A 229 8.33 5.16 0.47
N ARG A 230 8.89 5.68 -0.62
CA ARG A 230 9.55 7.00 -0.63
C ARG A 230 8.55 8.13 -0.39
N TYR A 231 7.38 8.08 -1.05
CA TYR A 231 6.29 9.04 -0.83
C TYR A 231 5.81 9.06 0.63
N ARG A 232 5.64 7.89 1.25
CA ARG A 232 5.27 7.75 2.67
C ARG A 232 6.31 8.41 3.58
N ILE A 233 7.60 8.21 3.31
CA ILE A 233 8.69 8.83 4.07
C ILE A 233 8.65 10.35 3.95
N ASP A 234 8.54 10.89 2.74
CA ASP A 234 8.51 12.35 2.54
C ASP A 234 7.31 13.00 3.23
N ARG A 235 6.12 12.37 3.13
CA ARG A 235 4.91 12.86 3.79
C ARG A 235 5.02 12.77 5.32
N SER A 236 5.64 11.73 5.86
CA SER A 236 5.92 11.63 7.30
C SER A 236 6.89 12.72 7.78
N ARG A 237 7.90 13.07 6.97
CA ARG A 237 8.85 14.16 7.28
C ARG A 237 8.15 15.53 7.28
N PHE A 238 7.21 15.74 6.36
CA PHE A 238 6.38 16.95 6.34
C PHE A 238 5.60 17.13 7.64
N VAL A 239 4.89 16.08 8.09
CA VAL A 239 4.13 16.14 9.35
C VAL A 239 5.05 16.31 10.54
N LEU A 240 6.19 15.63 10.56
CA LEU A 240 7.18 15.80 11.63
C LEU A 240 7.74 17.22 11.69
N ALA A 241 8.00 17.86 10.55
CA ALA A 241 8.45 19.25 10.49
C ALA A 241 7.37 20.23 11.00
N ASN A 242 6.10 19.98 10.69
CA ASN A 242 4.98 20.77 11.23
C ASN A 242 4.83 20.59 12.74
N ILE A 243 5.00 19.36 13.22
CA ILE A 243 5.04 19.01 14.63
C ILE A 243 6.20 19.76 15.33
N GLU A 244 7.40 19.74 14.76
CA GLU A 244 8.56 20.43 15.33
C GLU A 244 8.36 21.96 15.34
N LYS A 245 7.79 22.51 14.27
CA LYS A 245 7.44 23.94 14.18
C LYS A 245 6.45 24.34 15.28
N ALA A 246 5.44 23.50 15.54
CA ALA A 246 4.46 23.77 16.58
C ALA A 246 4.99 23.56 18.01
N ARG A 247 6.07 22.77 18.15
CA ARG A 247 6.79 22.58 19.42
C ARG A 247 7.74 23.75 19.72
N GLY A 248 7.98 24.64 18.76
CA GLY A 248 8.89 25.79 18.87
C GLY A 248 8.74 26.54 20.21
N PRO A 249 9.87 27.00 20.78
CA PRO A 249 9.98 27.32 22.19
C PRO A 249 8.96 28.36 22.62
N ARG A 250 8.23 28.05 23.70
CA ARG A 250 7.44 29.02 24.48
C ARG A 250 8.32 30.10 25.16
N SER A 251 9.64 30.01 24.98
CA SER A 251 10.66 30.97 25.43
C SER A 251 10.80 32.07 24.39
N GLN A 252 10.41 33.29 24.75
CA GLN A 252 10.34 34.51 23.93
C GLN A 252 11.67 34.98 23.29
N SER A 253 12.75 34.21 23.34
CA SER A 253 14.11 34.68 23.04
C SER A 253 14.84 33.94 21.92
N GLU A 254 14.25 32.91 21.28
CA GLU A 254 14.87 32.26 20.13
C GLU A 254 14.42 32.88 18.78
N PRO A 255 15.35 33.02 17.81
CA PRO A 255 15.20 33.88 16.65
C PRO A 255 14.27 33.29 15.56
N ASP A 256 13.50 34.17 14.92
CA ASP A 256 12.57 33.93 13.80
C ASP A 256 13.11 33.06 12.64
N GLY A 257 14.44 32.89 12.55
CA GLY A 257 15.12 32.08 11.55
C GLY A 257 14.80 30.58 11.61
N ARG A 258 14.61 29.98 12.80
CA ARG A 258 14.37 28.52 12.91
C ARG A 258 13.00 28.13 12.36
N ASN A 259 11.96 28.89 12.69
CA ASN A 259 10.59 28.69 12.20
C ASN A 259 10.51 28.84 10.68
N SER A 260 11.26 29.82 10.14
CA SER A 260 11.38 30.05 8.70
C SER A 260 12.01 28.84 8.00
N ARG A 261 13.12 28.30 8.53
CA ARG A 261 13.78 27.09 8.00
C ARG A 261 12.87 25.86 8.04
N LEU A 262 12.18 25.60 9.15
CA LEU A 262 11.26 24.47 9.27
C LEU A 262 10.08 24.60 8.29
N SER A 263 9.54 25.81 8.11
CA SER A 263 8.47 26.04 7.14
C SER A 263 8.92 25.82 5.70
N LEU A 264 10.16 26.18 5.37
CA LEU A 264 10.75 25.96 4.06
C LEU A 264 11.00 24.46 3.82
N VAL A 265 11.49 23.72 4.83
CA VAL A 265 11.64 22.26 4.77
C VAL A 265 10.28 21.58 4.58
N ALA A 266 9.24 22.03 5.29
CA ALA A 266 7.90 21.50 5.13
C ALA A 266 7.34 21.78 3.72
N ALA A 267 7.45 23.01 3.22
CA ALA A 267 7.04 23.36 1.86
C ALA A 267 7.82 22.58 0.78
N HIS A 268 9.12 22.38 0.99
CA HIS A 268 9.94 21.59 0.08
C HIS A 268 9.57 20.10 0.11
N ALA A 269 9.30 19.54 1.29
CA ALA A 269 8.86 18.15 1.42
C ALA A 269 7.48 17.92 0.78
N SER A 270 6.55 18.88 0.90
CA SER A 270 5.21 18.78 0.30
C SER A 270 5.26 18.84 -1.23
N THR A 271 6.02 19.78 -1.79
CA THR A 271 6.22 19.92 -3.25
C THR A 271 6.91 18.70 -3.84
N LEU A 272 7.94 18.18 -3.18
CA LEU A 272 8.66 16.98 -3.60
C LEU A 272 7.75 15.73 -3.56
N ALA A 273 6.92 15.60 -2.52
CA ALA A 273 5.92 14.53 -2.43
C ALA A 273 4.88 14.60 -3.55
N GLN A 274 4.37 15.80 -3.86
CA GLN A 274 3.44 16.03 -4.97
C GLN A 274 4.09 15.69 -6.33
N HIS A 275 5.32 16.16 -6.57
CA HIS A 275 6.02 15.86 -7.82
C HIS A 275 6.25 14.35 -8.00
N ARG A 276 6.59 13.63 -6.92
CA ARG A 276 6.72 12.16 -6.95
C ARG A 276 5.38 11.47 -7.22
N LEU A 277 4.30 11.94 -6.61
CA LEU A 277 2.96 11.42 -6.86
C LEU A 277 2.54 11.63 -8.32
N THR A 278 2.80 12.81 -8.88
CA THR A 278 2.53 13.11 -10.30
C THR A 278 3.37 12.24 -11.22
N ARG A 279 4.68 12.09 -10.94
CA ARG A 279 5.55 11.20 -11.71
C ARG A 279 5.10 9.75 -11.63
N LEU A 280 4.62 9.30 -10.48
CA LEU A 280 4.06 7.95 -10.32
C LEU A 280 2.75 7.81 -11.09
N ARG A 281 1.87 8.83 -11.06
CA ARG A 281 0.60 8.84 -11.79
C ARG A 281 0.77 8.81 -13.31
N ILE A 282 1.84 9.40 -13.85
CA ILE A 282 2.14 9.43 -15.29
C ILE A 282 3.01 8.23 -15.70
N GLY A 283 4.10 7.99 -14.95
CA GLY A 283 5.10 6.99 -15.28
C GLY A 283 4.62 5.56 -15.07
N LEU A 284 3.83 5.29 -14.02
CA LEU A 284 3.33 3.95 -13.73
C LEU A 284 2.45 3.40 -14.85
N PRO A 285 1.38 4.09 -15.32
CA PRO A 285 0.62 3.59 -16.46
C PRO A 285 1.48 3.39 -17.71
N THR A 286 2.43 4.30 -17.98
CA THR A 286 3.31 4.17 -19.15
C THR A 286 4.17 2.90 -19.08
N ILE A 287 4.81 2.64 -17.95
CA ILE A 287 5.63 1.43 -17.73
C ILE A 287 4.75 0.19 -17.79
N LEU A 288 3.58 0.24 -17.17
CA LEU A 288 2.67 -0.91 -17.10
C LEU A 288 2.09 -1.26 -18.48
N ILE A 289 1.70 -0.25 -19.27
CA ILE A 289 1.26 -0.42 -20.66
C ILE A 289 2.42 -0.93 -21.53
N ALA A 290 3.63 -0.41 -21.36
CA ALA A 290 4.80 -0.88 -22.11
C ALA A 290 5.11 -2.35 -21.83
N ILE A 291 5.12 -2.76 -20.55
CA ILE A 291 5.42 -4.14 -20.16
C ILE A 291 4.28 -5.09 -20.57
N LEU A 292 3.04 -4.75 -20.23
CA LEU A 292 1.91 -5.66 -20.40
C LEU A 292 1.34 -5.60 -21.82
N GLY A 293 1.27 -4.42 -22.41
CA GLY A 293 0.89 -4.24 -23.82
C GLY A 293 1.99 -4.73 -24.76
N GLY A 294 3.25 -4.36 -24.52
CA GLY A 294 4.38 -4.85 -25.32
C GLY A 294 4.56 -6.36 -25.18
N GLY A 295 4.55 -6.90 -23.97
CA GLY A 295 4.60 -8.34 -23.71
C GLY A 295 3.41 -9.08 -24.32
N GLY A 296 2.20 -8.52 -24.19
CA GLY A 296 0.98 -9.08 -24.80
C GLY A 296 1.04 -9.12 -26.32
N VAL A 297 1.51 -8.05 -26.96
CA VAL A 297 1.70 -8.00 -28.43
C VAL A 297 2.77 -8.99 -28.87
N LEU A 298 3.89 -9.10 -28.14
CA LEU A 298 4.92 -10.09 -28.46
C LEU A 298 4.39 -11.52 -28.37
N ILE A 299 3.66 -11.86 -27.30
CA ILE A 299 3.01 -13.17 -27.15
C ILE A 299 2.00 -13.40 -28.27
N TYR A 300 1.18 -12.41 -28.58
CA TYR A 300 0.20 -12.50 -29.66
C TYR A 300 0.86 -12.73 -31.03
N CYS A 301 1.90 -11.96 -31.36
CA CYS A 301 2.67 -12.15 -32.58
C CYS A 301 3.31 -13.54 -32.62
N LEU A 302 3.83 -14.04 -31.49
CA LEU A 302 4.42 -15.37 -31.43
C LEU A 302 3.37 -16.48 -31.65
N ILE A 303 2.16 -16.32 -31.09
CA ILE A 303 1.04 -17.25 -31.30
C ILE A 303 0.56 -17.22 -32.75
N LEU A 304 0.45 -16.03 -33.34
CA LEU A 304 -0.10 -15.86 -34.69
C LEU A 304 0.91 -16.26 -35.78
N PHE A 305 2.17 -15.84 -35.65
CA PHE A 305 3.21 -16.09 -36.64
C PHE A 305 3.99 -17.38 -36.39
N GLY A 306 3.96 -17.95 -35.18
CA GLY A 306 4.64 -19.21 -34.87
C GLY A 306 4.28 -20.35 -35.84
N PRO A 307 2.99 -20.64 -36.06
CA PRO A 307 2.56 -21.66 -37.03
C PRO A 307 2.99 -21.35 -38.47
N LEU A 308 2.99 -20.08 -38.86
CA LEU A 308 3.40 -19.65 -40.21
C LEU A 308 4.90 -19.84 -40.43
N ILE A 309 5.71 -19.43 -39.45
CA ILE A 309 7.17 -19.63 -39.47
C ILE A 309 7.49 -21.13 -39.54
N TRP A 310 6.75 -21.95 -38.80
CA TRP A 310 6.89 -23.41 -38.84
C TRP A 310 6.58 -23.99 -40.23
N LEU A 311 5.47 -23.55 -40.84
CA LEU A 311 5.10 -24.00 -42.19
C LEU A 311 6.15 -23.59 -43.24
N ILE A 312 6.68 -22.36 -43.17
CA ILE A 312 7.74 -21.90 -44.06
C ILE A 312 9.02 -22.73 -43.86
N HIS A 313 9.37 -23.02 -42.61
CA HIS A 313 10.53 -23.86 -42.28
C HIS A 313 10.37 -25.26 -42.87
N ASP A 314 9.20 -25.89 -42.68
CA ASP A 314 8.90 -27.24 -43.19
C ASP A 314 8.98 -27.29 -44.73
N MET A 315 8.41 -26.28 -45.40
CA MET A 315 8.52 -26.17 -46.87
C MET A 315 9.95 -25.94 -47.35
N ALA A 316 10.79 -25.26 -46.56
CA ALA A 316 12.19 -25.03 -46.90
C ALA A 316 13.06 -26.28 -46.73
N THR A 317 12.71 -27.21 -45.84
CA THR A 317 13.49 -28.42 -45.56
C THR A 317 13.20 -29.59 -46.50
N ILE A 318 11.96 -29.72 -47.00
CA ILE A 318 11.55 -30.80 -47.94
C ILE A 318 12.50 -30.98 -49.15
N PRO A 319 12.91 -29.93 -49.90
CA PRO A 319 13.75 -30.12 -51.09
C PRO A 319 15.17 -30.60 -50.77
N ILE A 320 15.65 -30.40 -49.55
CA ILE A 320 17.00 -30.81 -49.11
C ILE A 320 17.04 -32.34 -48.91
N GLU A 321 16.00 -32.91 -48.29
CA GLU A 321 15.95 -34.35 -48.01
C GLU A 321 15.67 -35.20 -49.26
N GLN A 322 14.97 -34.64 -50.24
CA GLN A 322 14.64 -35.35 -51.48
C GLN A 322 15.79 -35.34 -52.51
N GLY A 323 16.96 -34.77 -52.18
CA GLY A 323 18.12 -34.74 -53.08
C GLY A 323 17.85 -34.01 -54.41
N MET A 324 16.87 -33.10 -54.43
CA MET A 324 16.42 -32.40 -55.64
C MET A 324 17.20 -31.11 -55.93
N LEU A 325 18.20 -30.77 -55.11
CA LEU A 325 19.22 -29.77 -55.42
C LEU A 325 20.57 -30.48 -55.68
N PRO A 326 21.23 -30.23 -56.82
CA PRO A 326 22.60 -30.70 -57.06
C PRO A 326 23.61 -30.03 -56.14
#